data_AF-A0A6M8W8Z4-F1
#
_entry.id   AF-A0A6M8W8Z4-F1
#
_cell.length_a   1.000
_cell.length_b   1.000
_cell.length_c   1.000
_cell.angle_alpha   90.00
_cell.angle_beta   90.00
_cell.angle_gamma   90.00
#
_symmetry.space_group_name_H-M   'P 1'
#
loop_
_entity.id
_entity.type
_entity.pdbx_description
1 polymer ?
#
loop_
_entity_poly.entity_id
_entity_poly.type
_entity_poly.pdbx_seq_one_letter_code
_entity_poly.pdbx_strand_id
1 'polypeptide(L)'
;MVLPSWLGDVVMATPTLRLLRDALPGSFIAGLARPSVAALLEGTPLLDEIIIERASGVMGPKRVAARVRPLRFDAALLLTNSFSTALTTRIAGIPRRVGYDRDGRGLLLTHRLHAPERSSKGISKRRWAAVPACAYYFAAGRALLGDPPPPFEELHDAMSVLPPHAALELPLSESDRDHAARVLASAGIDARRDAPNAAGPPHFAVLNPGANNPAKRLARRTLRRDRRSPHHPPWPAGAGQLRTRRRRRRPRGSATPAAPPTPSSWPSTARPSPPSRPSSPAPDC
;
A
#
# COMPACT_ATOMS: atom_id res chain seq x y z
N MET A 1 9.41 -6.24 13.36
CA MET A 1 8.46 -5.65 12.38
C MET A 1 8.53 -6.39 11.06
N VAL A 2 7.41 -6.61 10.37
CA VAL A 2 7.40 -7.14 9.00
C VAL A 2 7.33 -5.98 8.01
N LEU A 3 8.41 -5.80 7.26
CA LEU A 3 8.60 -4.67 6.36
C LEU A 3 7.96 -4.91 4.99
N PRO A 4 7.52 -3.84 4.29
CA PRO A 4 7.05 -3.95 2.93
C PRO A 4 8.18 -4.34 1.97
N SER A 5 7.80 -4.82 0.78
CA SER A 5 8.75 -5.41 -0.18
C SER A 5 9.21 -4.45 -1.28
N TRP A 6 8.63 -3.25 -1.35
CA TRP A 6 8.92 -2.24 -2.37
C TRP A 6 9.62 -1.05 -1.73
N LEU A 7 10.62 -0.48 -2.41
CA LEU A 7 11.39 0.68 -1.94
C LEU A 7 10.49 1.82 -1.46
N GLY A 8 9.51 2.24 -2.27
CA GLY A 8 8.62 3.36 -1.93
C GLY A 8 7.81 3.09 -0.66
N ASP A 9 7.31 1.88 -0.47
CA ASP A 9 6.56 1.50 0.74
C ASP A 9 7.48 1.48 1.97
N VAL A 10 8.73 1.08 1.82
CA VAL A 10 9.72 1.08 2.91
C VAL A 10 10.03 2.51 3.35
N VAL A 11 10.25 3.41 2.39
CA VAL A 11 10.43 4.85 2.66
C VAL A 11 9.20 5.40 3.38
N MET A 12 7.99 5.06 2.92
CA MET A 12 6.74 5.45 3.58
C MET A 12 6.57 4.84 4.99
N ALA A 13 7.25 3.73 5.31
CA ALA A 13 7.23 3.11 6.63
C ALA A 13 8.24 3.73 7.62
N THR A 14 9.18 4.56 7.15
CA THR A 14 10.22 5.13 8.03
C THR A 14 9.70 6.00 9.18
N PRO A 15 8.63 6.81 9.05
CA PRO A 15 8.06 7.50 10.21
C PRO A 15 7.54 6.53 11.27
N THR A 16 7.01 5.38 10.86
CA THR A 16 6.55 4.33 11.77
C THR A 16 7.71 3.66 12.50
N LEU A 17 8.81 3.42 11.79
CA LEU A 17 10.04 2.88 12.38
C LEU A 17 10.61 3.85 13.42
N ARG A 18 10.68 5.14 13.09
CA ARG A 18 11.13 6.21 13.99
C ARG A 18 10.22 6.34 15.21
N LEU A 19 8.90 6.36 15.01
CA LEU A 19 7.91 6.35 16.10
C LEU A 19 8.20 5.23 17.12
N LEU A 20 8.43 4.01 16.64
CA LEU A 20 8.68 2.87 17.53
C LEU A 20 10.05 2.94 18.19
N ARG A 21 11.08 3.41 17.48
CA ARG A 21 12.41 3.60 18.06
C ARG A 21 12.41 4.65 19.18
N ASP A 22 11.71 5.76 18.96
CA ASP A 22 11.62 6.86 19.92
C ASP A 22 10.75 6.48 21.13
N ALA A 23 9.65 5.75 20.92
CA ALA A 23 8.73 5.35 21.99
C ALA A 23 9.20 4.13 22.80
N LEU A 24 10.11 3.32 22.28
CA LEU A 24 10.60 2.09 22.92
C LEU A 24 12.14 2.12 23.08
N PRO A 25 12.69 3.07 23.86
CA PRO A 25 14.14 3.16 24.05
C PRO A 25 14.69 1.88 24.70
N GLY A 26 15.82 1.39 24.20
CA GLY A 26 16.46 0.16 24.67
C GLY A 26 15.78 -1.14 24.26
N SER A 27 14.62 -1.09 23.58
CA SER A 27 13.99 -2.29 23.04
C SER A 27 14.70 -2.77 21.78
N PHE A 28 14.83 -4.08 21.64
CA PHE A 28 15.35 -4.70 20.42
C PHE A 28 14.28 -4.74 19.31
N ILE A 29 14.50 -3.96 18.26
CA ILE A 29 13.60 -3.85 17.10
C ILE A 29 14.28 -4.42 15.87
N ALA A 30 13.83 -5.59 15.43
CA ALA A 30 14.28 -6.19 14.18
C ALA A 30 13.29 -5.97 13.02
N GLY A 31 13.81 -5.82 11.80
CA GLY A 31 13.02 -5.78 10.56
C GLY A 31 13.09 -7.12 9.80
N LEU A 32 11.96 -7.77 9.55
CA LEU A 32 11.85 -8.88 8.61
C LEU A 32 11.63 -8.31 7.21
N ALA A 33 12.61 -8.47 6.31
CA ALA A 33 12.62 -7.85 4.99
C ALA A 33 13.11 -8.80 3.89
N ARG A 34 12.68 -8.55 2.65
CA ARG A 34 13.28 -9.19 1.47
C ARG A 34 14.71 -8.67 1.25
N PRO A 35 15.61 -9.44 0.60
CA PRO A 35 17.01 -9.03 0.38
C PRO A 35 17.17 -7.62 -0.21
N SER A 36 16.34 -7.24 -1.19
CA SER A 36 16.37 -5.93 -1.83
C SER A 36 16.05 -4.78 -0.87
N VAL A 37 15.16 -5.02 0.10
CA VAL A 37 14.79 -4.04 1.12
C VAL A 37 15.79 -4.03 2.26
N ALA A 38 16.36 -5.18 2.60
CA ALA A 38 17.38 -5.28 3.63
C ALA A 38 18.60 -4.42 3.29
N ALA A 39 19.09 -4.49 2.05
CA ALA A 39 20.20 -3.65 1.57
C ALA A 39 19.89 -2.14 1.67
N LEU A 40 18.63 -1.75 1.44
CA LEU A 40 18.20 -0.35 1.51
C LEU A 40 18.10 0.21 2.93
N LEU A 41 18.09 -0.65 3.93
CA LEU A 41 17.98 -0.27 5.34
C LEU A 41 19.28 -0.57 6.10
N GLU A 42 20.31 -1.02 5.40
CA GLU A 42 21.60 -1.30 6.00
C GLU A 42 22.19 -0.04 6.66
N GLY A 43 22.70 -0.18 7.88
CA GLY A 43 23.23 0.95 8.66
C GLY A 43 22.17 1.91 9.21
N THR A 44 20.86 1.61 9.10
CA THR A 44 19.83 2.44 9.73
C THR A 44 19.90 2.36 11.27
N PRO A 45 19.81 3.49 11.99
CA PRO A 45 19.69 3.47 13.45
C PRO A 45 18.27 3.08 13.91
N LEU A 46 17.33 2.90 12.98
CA LEU A 46 15.93 2.61 13.30
C LEU A 46 15.71 1.15 13.70
N LEU A 47 16.60 0.24 13.28
CA LEU A 47 16.50 -1.21 13.49
C LEU A 47 17.82 -1.74 14.05
N ASP A 48 17.73 -2.63 15.04
CA ASP A 48 18.92 -3.28 15.63
C ASP A 48 19.38 -4.46 14.76
N GLU A 49 18.44 -5.12 14.06
CA GLU A 49 18.75 -6.24 13.17
C GLU A 49 17.79 -6.26 11.97
N ILE A 50 18.29 -6.73 10.82
CA ILE A 50 17.47 -7.00 9.66
C ILE A 50 17.51 -8.50 9.34
N ILE A 51 16.39 -9.17 9.55
CA ILE A 51 16.22 -10.60 9.28
C ILE A 51 15.79 -10.76 7.82
N ILE A 52 16.60 -11.47 7.03
CA ILE A 52 16.34 -11.62 5.60
C ILE A 52 15.33 -12.76 5.32
N GLU A 53 14.19 -12.40 4.77
CA GLU A 53 13.16 -13.28 4.23
C GLU A 53 13.51 -13.70 2.79
N ARG A 54 14.20 -14.85 2.66
CA ARG A 54 14.50 -15.48 1.35
C ARG A 54 13.46 -16.51 0.91
N ALA A 55 12.49 -16.84 1.76
CA ALA A 55 11.73 -18.07 1.59
C ALA A 55 10.57 -17.89 0.60
N SER A 56 10.52 -18.74 -0.42
CA SER A 56 9.42 -18.84 -1.38
C SER A 56 8.72 -20.20 -1.27
N GLY A 57 7.50 -20.29 -1.79
CA GLY A 57 6.70 -21.52 -1.79
C GLY A 57 5.99 -21.83 -0.47
N VAL A 58 5.31 -22.98 -0.42
CA VAL A 58 4.39 -23.37 0.67
C VAL A 58 5.10 -23.51 2.03
N MET A 59 6.38 -23.91 2.03
CA MET A 59 7.20 -24.03 3.25
C MET A 59 7.83 -22.70 3.70
N GLY A 60 7.66 -21.63 2.93
CA GLY A 60 8.29 -20.33 3.18
C GLY A 60 8.05 -19.82 4.61
N PRO A 61 6.78 -19.72 5.05
CA PRO A 61 6.45 -19.27 6.40
C PRO A 61 7.13 -20.05 7.51
N LYS A 62 7.18 -21.38 7.40
CA LYS A 62 7.78 -22.25 8.43
C LYS A 62 9.28 -22.02 8.56
N ARG A 63 10.00 -21.87 7.44
CA ARG A 63 11.45 -21.63 7.43
C ARG A 63 11.82 -20.27 8.00
N VAL A 64 11.02 -19.25 7.73
CA VAL A 64 11.22 -17.92 8.30
C VAL A 64 10.89 -17.95 9.79
N ALA A 65 9.76 -18.55 10.16
CA ALA A 65 9.35 -18.69 11.56
C ALA A 65 10.38 -19.44 12.41
N ALA A 66 11.03 -20.48 11.88
CA ALA A 66 12.09 -21.21 12.58
C ALA A 66 13.31 -20.33 12.92
N ARG A 67 13.60 -19.30 12.11
CA ARG A 67 14.68 -18.33 12.38
C ARG A 67 14.25 -17.21 13.33
N VAL A 68 12.97 -16.83 13.29
CA VAL A 68 12.40 -15.77 14.13
C VAL A 68 12.07 -16.26 15.55
N ARG A 69 11.61 -17.51 15.70
CA ARG A 69 11.18 -18.08 16.98
C ARG A 69 12.24 -18.04 18.09
N PRO A 70 13.53 -18.34 17.83
CA PRO A 70 14.58 -18.26 18.86
C PRO A 70 14.80 -16.85 19.41
N LEU A 71 14.45 -15.80 18.66
CA LEU A 71 14.61 -14.41 19.07
C LEU A 71 13.53 -13.95 20.07
N ARG A 72 12.46 -14.74 20.27
CA ARG A 72 11.43 -14.52 21.30
C ARG A 72 10.83 -13.11 21.31
N PHE A 73 10.49 -12.55 20.14
CA PHE A 73 9.83 -11.24 20.07
C PHE A 73 8.51 -11.24 20.86
N ASP A 74 8.30 -10.20 21.67
CA ASP A 74 7.05 -9.96 22.40
C ASP A 74 5.93 -9.49 21.48
N ALA A 75 6.29 -8.74 20.43
CA ALA A 75 5.34 -8.20 19.49
C ALA A 75 5.81 -8.18 18.03
N ALA A 76 4.86 -8.28 17.11
CA ALA A 76 5.05 -8.11 15.68
C ALA A 76 4.05 -7.09 15.13
N LEU A 77 4.58 -6.05 14.48
CA LEU A 77 3.82 -5.15 13.63
C LEU A 77 3.94 -5.60 12.17
N LEU A 78 2.80 -5.82 11.51
CA LEU A 78 2.72 -6.28 10.12
C LEU A 78 2.29 -5.14 9.20
N LEU A 79 3.25 -4.52 8.52
CA LEU A 79 3.00 -3.42 7.58
C LEU A 79 2.51 -3.93 6.21
N THR A 80 2.84 -5.15 5.83
CA THR A 80 2.25 -5.80 4.65
C THR A 80 0.86 -6.31 4.96
N ASN A 81 0.06 -6.62 3.93
CA ASN A 81 -1.27 -7.26 4.07
C ASN A 81 -1.26 -8.77 3.77
N SER A 82 -0.07 -9.39 3.66
CA SER A 82 0.06 -10.78 3.21
C SER A 82 -0.33 -11.79 4.27
N PHE A 83 -1.17 -12.77 3.91
CA PHE A 83 -1.51 -13.92 4.75
C PHE A 83 -0.27 -14.71 5.17
N SER A 84 0.69 -14.90 4.25
CA SER A 84 1.96 -15.62 4.50
C SER A 84 2.76 -15.00 5.65
N THR A 85 2.80 -13.67 5.71
CA THR A 85 3.52 -12.96 6.78
C THR A 85 2.81 -13.09 8.13
N ALA A 86 1.48 -13.02 8.14
CA ALA A 86 0.68 -13.25 9.33
C ALA A 86 0.85 -14.69 9.84
N LEU A 87 0.88 -15.68 8.94
CA LEU A 87 1.12 -17.07 9.29
C LEU A 87 2.51 -17.27 9.86
N THR A 88 3.53 -16.64 9.27
CA THR A 88 4.91 -16.67 9.75
C THR A 88 5.01 -16.19 11.19
N THR A 89 4.45 -15.02 11.50
CA THR A 89 4.46 -14.46 12.87
C THR A 89 3.70 -15.32 13.87
N ARG A 90 2.62 -15.99 13.44
CA ARG A 90 1.88 -16.96 14.27
C ARG A 90 2.69 -18.23 14.55
N ILE A 91 3.31 -18.83 13.52
CA ILE A 91 4.14 -20.04 13.67
C ILE A 91 5.38 -19.73 14.53
N ALA A 92 5.92 -18.52 14.43
CA ALA A 92 7.03 -18.06 15.26
C ALA A 92 6.67 -17.94 16.75
N GLY A 93 5.37 -17.97 17.10
CA GLY A 93 4.90 -17.92 18.49
C GLY A 93 4.88 -16.52 19.09
N ILE A 94 4.94 -15.46 18.28
CA ILE A 94 4.95 -14.08 18.78
C ILE A 94 3.58 -13.74 19.37
N PRO A 95 3.43 -13.42 20.67
CA PRO A 95 2.13 -13.36 21.32
C PRO A 95 1.29 -12.18 20.84
N ARG A 96 1.88 -10.99 20.68
CA ARG A 96 1.19 -9.79 20.19
C ARG A 96 1.45 -9.56 18.70
N ARG A 97 0.43 -9.68 17.86
CA ARG A 97 0.50 -9.51 16.40
C ARG A 97 -0.51 -8.44 15.96
N VAL A 98 0.00 -7.28 15.56
CA VAL A 98 -0.75 -6.07 15.18
C VAL A 98 -0.69 -5.89 13.67
N GLY A 99 -1.83 -5.65 13.04
CA GLY A 99 -1.87 -5.31 11.63
C GLY A 99 -3.30 -5.19 11.10
N TYR A 100 -3.42 -4.73 9.86
CA TYR A 100 -4.74 -4.56 9.25
C TYR A 100 -5.38 -5.88 8.84
N ASP A 101 -6.67 -6.05 9.15
CA ASP A 101 -7.45 -7.20 8.73
C ASP A 101 -7.86 -7.06 7.26
N ARG A 102 -6.99 -7.58 6.39
CA ARG A 102 -7.20 -7.68 4.94
C ARG A 102 -6.92 -9.11 4.49
N ASP A 103 -7.54 -9.48 3.38
CA ASP A 103 -7.27 -10.74 2.66
C ASP A 103 -7.36 -12.00 3.54
N GLY A 104 -8.29 -12.01 4.51
CA GLY A 104 -8.59 -13.18 5.36
C GLY A 104 -7.56 -13.48 6.46
N ARG A 105 -6.58 -12.61 6.68
CA ARG A 105 -5.51 -12.85 7.67
C ARG A 105 -5.89 -12.53 9.11
N GLY A 106 -7.05 -11.92 9.38
CA GLY A 106 -7.52 -11.59 10.73
C GLY A 106 -7.42 -12.76 11.71
N LEU A 107 -7.69 -13.98 11.23
CA LEU A 107 -7.41 -15.30 11.84
C LEU A 107 -6.13 -15.36 12.69
N LEU A 108 -5.09 -14.75 12.14
CA LEU A 108 -3.71 -14.90 12.55
C LEU A 108 -3.24 -13.72 13.39
N LEU A 109 -3.98 -12.62 13.41
CA LEU A 109 -3.67 -11.41 14.17
C LEU A 109 -4.33 -11.45 15.56
N THR A 110 -3.67 -10.93 16.57
CA THR A 110 -4.27 -10.71 17.90
C THR A 110 -4.94 -9.35 18.02
N HIS A 111 -4.40 -8.35 17.32
CA HIS A 111 -4.84 -6.96 17.38
C HIS A 111 -5.11 -6.55 15.93
N ARG A 112 -6.39 -6.67 15.54
CA ARG A 112 -6.85 -6.41 14.17
C ARG A 112 -7.16 -4.93 14.03
N LEU A 113 -6.52 -4.29 13.07
CA LEU A 113 -6.89 -2.95 12.64
C LEU A 113 -7.87 -3.07 11.50
N HIS A 114 -8.99 -2.37 11.58
CA HIS A 114 -9.93 -2.31 10.48
C HIS A 114 -9.32 -1.49 9.34
N ALA A 115 -9.28 -2.08 8.15
CA ALA A 115 -8.85 -1.36 6.98
C ALA A 115 -9.97 -0.43 6.48
N PRO A 116 -9.65 0.76 6.01
CA PRO A 116 -10.65 1.70 5.52
C PRO A 116 -11.31 1.13 4.26
N GLU A 117 -12.63 1.10 4.27
CA GLU A 117 -13.48 0.62 3.18
C GLU A 117 -14.04 1.80 2.40
N ARG A 118 -14.08 1.68 1.08
CA ARG A 118 -14.71 2.67 0.22
C ARG A 118 -16.22 2.52 0.42
N SER A 119 -16.90 3.61 0.78
CA SER A 119 -18.36 3.62 0.91
C SER A 119 -19.00 3.08 -0.37
N SER A 120 -19.57 1.88 -0.28
CA SER A 120 -20.24 1.18 -1.37
C SER A 120 -21.70 1.07 -0.98
N LYS A 121 -22.56 1.90 -1.59
CA LYS A 121 -24.01 1.66 -1.56
C LYS A 121 -24.30 0.41 -2.39
N GLY A 122 -24.31 -0.76 -1.76
CA GLY A 122 -24.75 -2.02 -2.37
C GLY A 122 -24.00 -3.27 -1.87
N ILE A 123 -24.64 -4.44 -2.04
CA ILE A 123 -24.22 -5.81 -1.61
C ILE A 123 -22.93 -6.31 -2.33
N SER A 124 -22.28 -5.49 -3.13
CA SER A 124 -21.13 -5.89 -3.96
C SER A 124 -19.81 -5.65 -3.23
N LYS A 125 -19.08 -6.74 -2.93
CA LYS A 125 -17.66 -6.88 -2.53
C LYS A 125 -17.04 -5.68 -1.80
N ARG A 126 -16.59 -5.90 -0.54
CA ARG A 126 -15.66 -5.01 0.19
C ARG A 126 -14.57 -4.46 -0.74
N ARG A 127 -14.55 -3.14 -0.95
CA ARG A 127 -13.49 -2.44 -1.68
C ARG A 127 -12.76 -1.55 -0.71
N TRP A 128 -11.44 -1.66 -0.67
CA TRP A 128 -10.61 -0.84 0.22
C TRP A 128 -10.52 0.61 -0.29
N ALA A 129 -10.56 1.56 0.63
CA ALA A 129 -10.29 2.97 0.35
C ALA A 129 -8.81 3.17 0.02
N ALA A 130 -8.52 4.14 -0.84
CA ALA A 130 -7.16 4.54 -1.15
C ALA A 130 -6.69 5.50 -0.04
N VAL A 131 -5.63 5.11 0.66
CA VAL A 131 -5.06 5.86 1.78
C VAL A 131 -3.55 5.97 1.58
N PRO A 132 -2.93 7.13 1.85
CA PRO A 132 -1.49 7.27 1.91
C PRO A 132 -0.83 6.18 2.75
N ALA A 133 0.11 5.43 2.18
CA ALA A 133 0.69 4.29 2.90
C ALA A 133 1.48 4.73 4.14
N CYS A 134 2.08 5.92 4.15
CA CYS A 134 2.74 6.47 5.33
C CYS A 134 1.78 6.68 6.51
N ALA A 135 0.61 7.29 6.28
CA ALA A 135 -0.42 7.44 7.30
C ALA A 135 -0.94 6.09 7.79
N TYR A 136 -1.14 5.16 6.85
CA TYR A 136 -1.59 3.79 7.12
C TYR A 136 -0.59 3.02 8.01
N TYR A 137 0.70 3.08 7.70
CA TYR A 137 1.73 2.43 8.50
C TYR A 137 1.88 3.10 9.87
N PHE A 138 1.85 4.43 9.92
CA PHE A 138 1.98 5.19 11.16
C PHE A 138 0.86 4.89 12.14
N ALA A 139 -0.39 4.85 11.66
CA ALA A 139 -1.55 4.45 12.46
C ALA A 139 -1.41 3.03 13.04
N ALA A 140 -0.83 2.09 12.29
CA ALA A 140 -0.55 0.75 12.80
C ALA A 140 0.56 0.73 13.86
N GLY A 141 1.57 1.59 13.73
CA GLY A 141 2.60 1.81 14.76
C GLY A 141 2.02 2.34 16.06
N ARG A 142 1.15 3.37 15.97
CA ARG A 142 0.41 3.91 17.13
C ARG A 142 -0.39 2.82 17.85
N ALA A 143 -1.14 2.02 17.09
CA ALA A 143 -1.88 0.90 17.67
C ALA A 143 -1.01 -0.16 18.35
N LEU A 144 0.24 -0.37 17.88
CA LEU A 144 1.21 -1.21 18.60
C LEU A 144 1.66 -0.55 19.91
N LEU A 145 1.75 0.77 19.99
CA LEU A 145 2.09 1.47 21.24
C LEU A 145 0.90 1.55 22.22
N GLY A 146 -0.30 1.17 21.78
CA GLY A 146 -1.52 1.24 22.59
C GLY A 146 -2.34 2.51 22.33
N ASP A 147 -1.82 3.42 21.52
CA ASP A 147 -2.56 4.58 21.06
C ASP A 147 -3.66 4.16 20.07
N PRO A 148 -4.89 4.68 20.20
CA PRO A 148 -5.91 4.43 19.21
C PRO A 148 -5.45 4.98 17.85
N PRO A 149 -5.60 4.21 16.75
CA PRO A 149 -5.32 4.74 15.42
C PRO A 149 -6.30 5.89 15.13
N PRO A 150 -5.86 6.93 14.38
CA PRO A 150 -6.75 8.02 14.01
C PRO A 150 -7.95 7.50 13.20
N PRO A 151 -9.09 8.22 13.24
CA PRO A 151 -10.24 7.94 12.39
C PRO A 151 -9.88 7.81 10.91
N PHE A 152 -10.67 7.04 10.16
CA PHE A 152 -10.37 6.76 8.76
C PHE A 152 -10.43 8.00 7.85
N GLU A 153 -11.26 8.96 8.22
CA GLU A 153 -11.42 10.24 7.56
C GLU A 153 -10.09 11.01 7.57
N GLU A 154 -9.36 10.96 8.68
CA GLU A 154 -8.07 11.64 8.85
C GLU A 154 -6.95 10.93 8.10
N LEU A 155 -7.04 9.60 7.91
CA LEU A 155 -6.00 8.85 7.20
C LEU A 155 -5.77 9.33 5.75
N HIS A 156 -6.75 10.00 5.13
CA HIS A 156 -6.61 10.53 3.76
C HIS A 156 -5.64 11.72 3.69
N ASP A 157 -5.45 12.44 4.79
CA ASP A 157 -4.48 13.52 4.93
C ASP A 157 -3.31 13.06 5.81
N ALA A 158 -2.24 12.60 5.17
CA ALA A 158 -1.05 12.15 5.87
C ALA A 158 -0.42 13.22 6.76
N MET A 159 -0.57 14.51 6.42
CA MET A 159 -0.01 15.61 7.21
C MET A 159 -0.80 15.84 8.49
N SER A 160 -2.08 15.45 8.54
CA SER A 160 -2.87 15.47 9.78
C SER A 160 -2.50 14.35 10.75
N VAL A 161 -1.98 13.22 10.23
CA VAL A 161 -1.70 12.00 11.00
C VAL A 161 -0.25 11.92 11.47
N LEU A 162 0.69 12.35 10.62
CA LEU A 162 2.11 12.30 10.90
C LEU A 162 2.52 13.52 11.75
N PRO A 163 3.50 13.38 12.66
CA PRO A 163 4.02 14.53 13.39
C PRO A 163 4.64 15.55 12.39
N PRO A 164 4.65 16.86 12.72
CA PRO A 164 5.14 17.90 11.81
C PRO A 164 6.57 17.70 11.28
N HIS A 165 7.39 16.98 12.05
CA HIS A 165 8.78 16.68 11.71
C HIS A 165 8.98 15.26 11.15
N ALA A 166 7.90 14.56 10.79
CA ALA A 166 7.98 13.26 10.16
C ALA A 166 8.69 13.37 8.81
N ALA A 167 9.91 12.84 8.73
CA ALA A 167 10.64 12.71 7.49
C ALA A 167 10.46 11.30 6.90
N LEU A 168 10.30 11.26 5.58
CA LEU A 168 10.45 10.03 4.82
C LEU A 168 11.91 9.88 4.43
N GLU A 169 12.59 8.93 5.06
CA GLU A 169 14.04 8.80 4.93
C GLU A 169 14.42 7.50 4.22
N LEU A 170 15.59 7.54 3.58
CA LEU A 170 16.28 6.36 3.12
C LEU A 170 17.73 6.50 3.56
N PRO A 171 18.26 5.60 4.41
CA PRO A 171 19.66 5.65 4.76
C PRO A 171 20.46 5.40 3.48
N LEU A 172 21.38 6.31 3.17
CA LEU A 172 22.30 6.20 2.04
C LEU A 172 23.71 6.05 2.57
N SER A 173 24.33 4.91 2.28
CA SER A 173 25.73 4.69 2.60
C SER A 173 26.64 5.56 1.73
N GLU A 174 27.89 5.76 2.15
CA GLU A 174 28.87 6.47 1.30
C GLU A 174 29.12 5.70 0.00
N SER A 175 29.12 4.37 0.06
CA SER A 175 29.19 3.51 -1.13
C SER A 175 28.03 3.74 -2.10
N ASP A 176 26.81 3.97 -1.60
CA ASP A 176 25.65 4.29 -2.45
C ASP A 176 25.82 5.64 -3.14
N ARG A 177 26.33 6.64 -2.42
CA ARG A 177 26.63 7.98 -2.98
C ARG A 177 27.71 7.90 -4.04
N ASP A 178 28.79 7.17 -3.77
CA ASP A 178 29.87 6.95 -4.72
C ASP A 178 29.39 6.20 -5.96
N HIS A 179 28.55 5.17 -5.78
CA HIS A 179 27.96 4.44 -6.89
C HIS A 179 27.05 5.34 -7.72
N ALA A 180 26.16 6.11 -7.08
CA ALA A 180 25.29 7.07 -7.75
C ALA A 180 26.11 8.12 -8.52
N ALA A 181 27.17 8.66 -7.92
CA ALA A 181 28.07 9.61 -8.56
C ALA A 181 28.74 9.00 -9.81
N ARG A 182 29.22 7.75 -9.75
CA ARG A 182 29.76 7.04 -10.92
C ARG A 182 28.73 6.85 -12.02
N VAL A 183 27.50 6.45 -11.66
CA VAL A 183 26.40 6.28 -12.63
C VAL A 183 26.04 7.61 -13.30
N LEU A 184 25.89 8.68 -12.52
CA LEU A 184 25.60 10.00 -13.06
C LEU A 184 26.73 10.54 -13.93
N ALA A 185 27.99 10.40 -13.49
CA ALA A 185 29.16 10.80 -14.27
C ALA A 185 29.25 10.05 -15.60
N SER A 186 28.91 8.76 -15.63
CA SER A 186 28.85 7.98 -16.88
C SER A 186 27.81 8.51 -17.89
N ALA A 187 26.81 9.26 -17.41
CA ALA A 187 25.81 9.94 -18.22
C ALA A 187 26.15 11.42 -18.49
N GLY A 188 27.34 11.88 -18.08
CA GLY A 188 27.78 13.27 -18.19
C GLY A 188 27.11 14.23 -17.19
N ILE A 189 26.50 13.71 -16.13
CA ILE A 189 25.89 14.48 -15.05
C ILE A 189 26.87 14.52 -13.89
N ASP A 190 27.40 15.70 -13.58
CA ASP A 190 28.32 15.90 -12.46
C ASP A 190 27.58 16.53 -11.28
N ALA A 191 27.34 15.73 -10.25
CA ALA A 191 26.64 16.15 -9.03
C ALA A 191 27.27 17.36 -8.33
N ARG A 192 28.57 17.64 -8.53
CA ARG A 192 29.24 18.82 -7.96
C ARG A 192 29.04 20.08 -8.78
N ARG A 193 28.83 19.93 -10.09
CA ARG A 193 28.62 21.02 -11.05
C ARG A 193 27.16 21.48 -11.12
N ASP A 194 26.23 20.68 -10.58
CA ASP A 194 24.80 20.97 -10.49
C ASP A 194 24.35 21.32 -9.04
N ALA A 195 25.29 21.61 -8.14
CA ALA A 195 24.99 22.13 -6.80
C ALA A 195 24.27 23.48 -6.89
N PRO A 196 23.41 23.86 -5.91
CA PRO A 196 22.58 25.06 -5.99
C PRO A 196 23.35 26.39 -6.21
N ASN A 197 24.67 26.40 -5.96
CA ASN A 197 25.55 27.57 -6.16
C ASN A 197 26.53 27.41 -7.34
N ALA A 198 26.37 26.40 -8.20
CA ALA A 198 27.27 26.19 -9.32
C ALA A 198 26.95 27.12 -10.50
N ALA A 199 27.99 27.62 -11.17
CA ALA A 199 27.85 28.49 -12.34
C ALA A 199 27.39 27.69 -13.58
N GLY A 200 26.10 27.79 -13.91
CA GLY A 200 25.51 27.19 -15.12
C GLY A 200 24.05 26.75 -14.94
N PRO A 201 23.34 26.42 -16.03
CA PRO A 201 21.99 25.86 -15.93
C PRO A 201 22.05 24.42 -15.37
N PRO A 202 21.20 24.06 -14.40
CA PRO A 202 21.23 22.74 -13.77
C PRO A 202 20.85 21.64 -14.77
N HIS A 203 21.52 20.50 -14.70
CA HIS A 203 21.08 19.30 -15.41
C HIS A 203 19.93 18.61 -14.68
N PHE A 204 18.85 18.33 -15.41
CA PHE A 204 17.71 17.57 -14.89
C PHE A 204 17.83 16.10 -15.27
N ALA A 205 17.83 15.23 -14.26
CA ALA A 205 17.67 13.79 -14.44
C ALA A 205 16.20 13.40 -14.23
N VAL A 206 15.54 12.87 -15.26
CA VAL A 206 14.19 12.31 -15.13
C VAL A 206 14.27 10.81 -14.93
N LEU A 207 13.89 10.35 -13.74
CA LEU A 207 13.77 8.91 -13.45
C LEU A 207 12.45 8.39 -14.02
N ASN A 208 12.52 7.30 -14.80
CA ASN A 208 11.34 6.61 -15.32
C ASN A 208 11.07 5.32 -14.52
N PRO A 209 10.27 5.38 -13.45
CA PRO A 209 9.99 4.21 -12.63
C PRO A 209 9.32 3.10 -13.45
N GLY A 210 9.88 1.89 -13.39
CA GLY A 210 9.37 0.73 -14.12
C GLY A 210 9.94 0.53 -15.52
N ALA A 211 10.90 1.36 -15.95
CA ALA A 211 11.69 1.17 -17.19
C ALA A 211 12.42 -0.18 -17.28
N ASN A 212 12.52 -0.92 -16.17
CA ASN A 212 12.98 -2.31 -16.14
C ASN A 212 12.16 -3.18 -17.11
N ASN A 213 10.87 -2.86 -17.28
CA ASN A 213 10.04 -3.40 -18.34
C ASN A 213 10.25 -2.57 -19.64
N PRO A 214 10.75 -3.17 -20.74
CA PRO A 214 10.97 -2.47 -22.00
C PRO A 214 9.73 -1.71 -22.52
N ALA A 215 8.53 -2.24 -22.29
CA ALA A 215 7.28 -1.61 -22.71
C ALA A 215 6.95 -0.29 -21.97
N LYS A 216 7.60 -0.05 -20.83
CA LYS A 216 7.45 1.17 -20.03
C LYS A 216 8.57 2.18 -20.25
N ARG A 217 9.55 1.87 -21.12
CA ARG A 217 10.66 2.79 -21.41
C ARG A 217 10.17 3.93 -22.29
N LEU A 218 10.57 5.16 -21.93
CA LEU A 218 10.39 6.32 -22.80
C LEU A 218 11.17 6.09 -24.11
N ALA A 219 10.50 6.25 -25.25
CA ALA A 219 11.16 6.14 -26.54
C ALA A 219 12.20 7.27 -26.71
N ARG A 220 13.37 6.96 -27.27
CA ARG A 220 14.45 7.95 -27.51
C ARG A 220 13.99 9.17 -28.33
N ARG A 221 12.96 9.01 -29.16
CA ARG A 221 12.40 10.08 -30.02
C ARG A 221 11.62 11.13 -29.22
N THR A 222 11.05 10.78 -28.08
CA THR A 222 10.26 11.69 -27.23
C THR A 222 11.15 12.65 -26.43
N LEU A 223 12.37 12.23 -26.07
CA LEU A 223 13.32 13.02 -25.28
C LEU A 223 14.10 14.07 -26.09
N ARG A 224 14.14 13.95 -27.43
CA ARG A 224 14.92 14.84 -28.31
C ARG A 224 14.17 16.09 -28.78
N ARG A 225 12.89 16.25 -28.46
CA ARG A 225 12.02 17.25 -29.12
C ARG A 225 12.07 18.65 -28.51
N ASP A 226 12.81 18.88 -27.43
CA ASP A 226 12.73 20.14 -26.66
C ASP A 226 14.05 20.93 -26.54
N ARG A 227 14.96 20.79 -27.51
CA ARG A 227 16.18 21.63 -27.59
C ARG A 227 16.07 22.80 -28.59
N ARG A 228 14.91 23.04 -29.19
CA ARG A 228 14.69 24.12 -30.17
C ARG A 228 13.31 24.75 -30.00
N SER A 229 13.10 25.55 -28.95
CA SER A 229 12.03 26.56 -28.88
C SER A 229 12.24 27.47 -27.66
N PRO A 230 12.44 28.79 -27.81
CA PRO A 230 12.55 29.74 -26.69
C PRO A 230 11.22 30.15 -26.05
N HIS A 231 10.09 29.52 -26.40
CA HIS A 231 8.77 29.94 -25.92
C HIS A 231 7.99 28.73 -25.39
N HIS A 232 7.87 28.64 -24.06
CA HIS A 232 6.89 27.80 -23.39
C HIS A 232 5.50 28.42 -23.54
N PRO A 233 4.48 27.72 -24.09
CA PRO A 233 3.11 28.04 -23.76
C PRO A 233 2.76 27.42 -22.39
N PRO A 234 1.82 28.00 -21.63
CA PRO A 234 1.42 27.46 -20.35
C PRO A 234 0.80 26.07 -20.51
N TRP A 235 1.05 25.21 -19.52
CA TRP A 235 0.51 23.87 -19.40
C TRP A 235 -1.03 23.90 -19.55
N PRO A 236 -1.64 23.09 -20.43
CA PRO A 236 -3.09 23.07 -20.53
C PRO A 236 -3.67 22.44 -19.27
N ALA A 237 -4.47 23.25 -18.55
CA ALA A 237 -5.35 22.77 -17.53
C ALA A 237 -6.45 21.90 -18.16
N GLY A 238 -6.51 20.62 -17.78
CA GLY A 238 -7.72 19.81 -17.87
C GLY A 238 -7.99 19.04 -19.17
N ALA A 239 -8.56 17.85 -18.95
CA ALA A 239 -9.31 16.98 -19.85
C ALA A 239 -8.53 16.08 -20.84
N GLY A 240 -8.74 14.75 -20.72
CA GLY A 240 -8.28 13.80 -21.73
C GLY A 240 -8.47 12.32 -21.40
N GLN A 241 -9.72 11.92 -21.17
CA GLN A 241 -10.23 10.55 -21.04
C GLN A 241 -9.44 9.45 -21.78
N LEU A 242 -9.10 8.37 -21.05
CA LEU A 242 -8.67 7.10 -21.65
C LEU A 242 -9.77 6.55 -22.56
N ARG A 243 -9.53 6.58 -23.88
CA ARG A 243 -10.29 5.83 -24.89
C ARG A 243 -10.06 4.33 -24.70
N THR A 244 -11.01 3.63 -24.05
CA THR A 244 -11.09 2.16 -24.11
C THR A 244 -11.57 1.72 -25.50
N ARG A 245 -10.76 0.95 -26.22
CA ARG A 245 -11.15 0.27 -27.46
C ARG A 245 -12.28 -0.74 -27.19
N ARG A 246 -13.52 -0.40 -27.53
CA ARG A 246 -14.62 -1.38 -27.66
C ARG A 246 -14.46 -2.17 -28.97
N ARG A 247 -14.46 -3.50 -28.86
CA ARG A 247 -14.54 -4.44 -30.00
C ARG A 247 -15.84 -4.20 -30.78
N ARG A 248 -15.71 -4.10 -32.11
CA ARG A 248 -16.81 -4.02 -33.07
C ARG A 248 -17.69 -5.29 -33.00
N ARG A 249 -18.99 -5.14 -32.78
CA ARG A 249 -20.02 -6.11 -33.19
C ARG A 249 -20.78 -5.50 -34.39
N ARG A 250 -21.01 -6.33 -35.41
CA ARG A 250 -21.66 -6.01 -36.69
C ARG A 250 -23.13 -5.57 -36.50
N PRO A 251 -23.70 -4.75 -37.41
CA PRO A 251 -25.09 -4.32 -37.33
C PRO A 251 -26.04 -5.37 -37.95
N ARG A 252 -27.21 -5.56 -37.33
CA ARG A 252 -28.44 -6.02 -38.01
C ARG A 252 -29.50 -4.94 -37.76
N GLY A 253 -29.86 -4.18 -38.79
CA GLY A 253 -31.19 -3.56 -38.91
C GLY A 253 -32.12 -4.57 -39.61
N SER A 254 -33.45 -4.43 -39.66
CA SER A 254 -34.37 -3.40 -39.18
C SER A 254 -35.79 -3.92 -39.48
N ALA A 255 -36.75 -3.79 -38.56
CA ALA A 255 -38.18 -3.77 -38.90
C ALA A 255 -39.00 -3.14 -37.74
N THR A 256 -39.39 -1.87 -37.99
CA THR A 256 -40.60 -1.07 -37.70
C THR A 256 -41.58 -1.45 -36.56
N PRO A 257 -42.21 -0.46 -35.87
CA PRO A 257 -42.84 -0.65 -34.56
C PRO A 257 -44.37 -0.90 -34.63
N ALA A 258 -44.92 -1.56 -33.61
CA ALA A 258 -46.35 -1.69 -33.39
C ALA A 258 -46.74 -1.22 -31.97
N ALA A 259 -47.91 -0.59 -31.89
CA ALA A 259 -48.51 0.17 -30.79
C ALA A 259 -48.80 -0.65 -29.51
N PRO A 260 -49.05 -0.01 -28.34
CA PRO A 260 -49.17 -0.70 -27.07
C PRO A 260 -50.59 -1.25 -26.84
N PRO A 261 -50.75 -2.45 -26.27
CA PRO A 261 -52.04 -2.90 -25.77
C PRO A 261 -52.28 -2.48 -24.31
N THR A 262 -53.55 -2.21 -24.03
CA THR A 262 -54.21 -1.93 -22.75
C THR A 262 -54.12 -3.11 -21.75
N PRO A 263 -54.32 -2.86 -20.43
CA PRO A 263 -54.22 -3.91 -19.41
C PRO A 263 -55.56 -4.64 -19.25
N SER A 264 -55.58 -5.94 -19.49
CA SER A 264 -56.71 -6.80 -19.12
C SER A 264 -56.24 -8.10 -18.43
N SER A 265 -56.99 -8.42 -17.37
CA SER A 265 -57.12 -9.73 -16.70
C SER A 265 -55.87 -10.38 -16.10
N TRP A 266 -55.75 -10.22 -14.78
CA TRP A 266 -55.03 -11.14 -13.89
C TRP A 266 -55.92 -12.37 -13.60
N PRO A 267 -55.41 -13.61 -13.72
CA PRO A 267 -55.98 -14.73 -12.99
C PRO A 267 -55.31 -14.83 -11.60
N SER A 268 -56.16 -14.69 -10.59
CA SER A 268 -55.93 -15.04 -9.20
C SER A 268 -55.33 -16.44 -9.06
N THR A 269 -54.17 -16.55 -8.42
CA THR A 269 -53.73 -17.80 -7.79
C THR A 269 -53.28 -17.51 -6.36
N ALA A 270 -53.88 -18.26 -5.45
CA ALA A 270 -53.93 -18.03 -4.03
C ALA A 270 -52.56 -18.14 -3.34
N ARG A 271 -52.28 -17.19 -2.45
CA ARG A 271 -51.26 -17.35 -1.39
C ARG A 271 -51.89 -18.12 -0.22
N PRO A 272 -51.26 -19.16 0.31
CA PRO A 272 -51.66 -19.71 1.60
C PRO A 272 -51.21 -18.77 2.73
N SER A 273 -52.17 -18.42 3.58
CA SER A 273 -52.00 -17.65 4.81
C SER A 273 -51.22 -18.45 5.86
N PRO A 274 -50.27 -17.86 6.59
CA PRO A 274 -49.69 -18.50 7.79
C PRO A 274 -50.69 -18.39 8.97
N PRO A 275 -50.87 -19.45 9.78
CA PRO A 275 -51.73 -19.39 10.95
C PRO A 275 -51.15 -18.48 12.05
N SER A 276 -52.05 -17.75 12.68
CA SER A 276 -51.85 -16.83 13.79
C SER A 276 -51.42 -17.55 15.08
N ARG A 277 -50.56 -16.87 15.84
CA ARG A 277 -50.10 -17.24 17.19
C ARG A 277 -51.25 -17.20 18.21
N PRO A 278 -51.10 -17.91 19.33
CA PRO A 278 -51.46 -17.37 20.64
C PRO A 278 -50.22 -17.11 21.51
N SER A 279 -50.36 -16.05 22.29
CA SER A 279 -49.44 -15.44 23.25
C SER A 279 -49.28 -16.20 24.57
N SER A 280 -48.15 -15.91 25.24
CA SER A 280 -47.60 -16.28 26.56
C SER A 280 -48.59 -16.53 27.72
N PRO A 281 -48.15 -17.24 28.80
CA PRO A 281 -47.45 -16.55 29.89
C PRO A 281 -46.31 -17.36 30.56
N ALA A 282 -45.30 -16.63 31.05
CA ALA A 282 -44.56 -16.94 32.28
C ALA A 282 -44.66 -15.67 33.14
N PRO A 283 -44.78 -15.73 34.47
CA PRO A 283 -43.63 -16.11 35.31
C PRO A 283 -43.98 -16.92 36.57
N ASP A 284 -42.98 -17.60 37.14
CA ASP A 284 -42.93 -17.93 38.57
C ASP A 284 -41.48 -17.91 39.06
N CYS A 285 -41.28 -17.22 40.19
CA CYS A 285 -40.12 -17.09 41.09
C CYS A 285 -38.83 -16.40 40.58
#